data_AF-A0A0X4EJL0-F1
#
_entry.id   AF-A0A0X4EJL0-F1
#
_cell.length_a   1.000
_cell.length_b   1.000
_cell.length_c   1.000
_cell.angle_alpha   90.00
_cell.angle_beta   90.00
_cell.angle_gamma   90.00
#
_symmetry.space_group_name_H-M   'P 1'
#
loop_
_entity.id
_entity.type
_entity.pdbx_description
1 polymer ?
#
loop_
_entity_poly.entity_id
_entity_poly.type
_entity_poly.pdbx_seq_one_letter_code
_entity_poly.pdbx_strand_id
1 'polypeptide(L)'
;MSEPKRGTAASIDIDALLQDTWLQAISLRHGPTFQDGEGRTLWERCIADVERVQHELKASELDEASCRHILTAQCALLDEAVKGRGVEDDACLQWYDIPLQGHFLGTMDAGDTLCDRMRDVLREPAPDHAVVTCFQRVMMLGFLGSFRSLNDPERQKLINALDEYVTPFSYPQTHPVLAESRAGRGMGGWLASWPVRIGLSVVVVAALWWGLDRWLDQTLLTLLPGAVK
;
A
#
# COMPACT_ATOMS: atom_id res chain seq x y z
N MET A 1 -27.54 -35.17 -30.02
CA MET A 1 -26.30 -34.53 -29.52
C MET A 1 -26.49 -33.04 -29.73
N SER A 2 -26.93 -32.35 -28.68
CA SER A 2 -27.14 -30.91 -28.70
C SER A 2 -25.86 -30.28 -28.16
N GLU A 3 -25.11 -29.58 -29.01
CA GLU A 3 -23.98 -28.78 -28.58
C GLU A 3 -24.49 -27.67 -27.64
N PRO A 4 -23.85 -27.44 -26.48
CA PRO A 4 -24.17 -26.29 -25.68
C PRO A 4 -23.59 -25.06 -26.38
N LYS A 5 -24.49 -24.17 -26.83
CA LYS A 5 -24.16 -22.80 -27.21
C LYS A 5 -23.54 -22.12 -25.99
N ARG A 6 -22.21 -22.03 -25.96
CA ARG A 6 -21.47 -21.15 -25.06
C ARG A 6 -21.81 -19.73 -25.50
N GLY A 7 -22.85 -19.14 -24.88
CA GLY A 7 -23.14 -17.73 -25.02
C GLY A 7 -21.88 -16.95 -24.69
N THR A 8 -21.49 -16.05 -25.57
CA THR A 8 -20.40 -15.11 -25.31
C THR A 8 -20.90 -14.18 -24.21
N ALA A 9 -20.66 -14.56 -22.95
CA ALA A 9 -20.88 -13.67 -21.81
C ALA A 9 -20.12 -12.37 -22.10
N ALA A 10 -20.75 -11.23 -21.83
CA ALA A 10 -20.04 -9.96 -21.87
C ALA A 10 -18.81 -10.09 -20.95
N SER A 11 -17.63 -9.80 -21.46
CA SER A 11 -16.40 -9.89 -20.67
C SER A 11 -16.53 -8.97 -19.46
N ILE A 12 -16.47 -9.54 -18.26
CA ILE A 12 -16.57 -8.79 -17.00
C ILE A 12 -15.36 -7.86 -16.90
N ASP A 13 -15.60 -6.56 -16.80
CA ASP A 13 -14.55 -5.59 -16.50
C ASP A 13 -14.24 -5.63 -15.00
N ILE A 14 -13.24 -6.43 -14.66
CA ILE A 14 -12.78 -6.62 -13.28
C ILE A 14 -12.19 -5.35 -12.67
N ASP A 15 -11.56 -4.50 -13.48
CA ASP A 15 -10.99 -3.24 -12.99
C ASP A 15 -12.08 -2.25 -12.60
N ALA A 16 -13.15 -2.16 -13.41
CA ALA A 16 -14.33 -1.37 -13.07
C ALA A 16 -15.08 -1.95 -11.86
N LEU A 17 -15.28 -3.27 -11.82
CA LEU A 17 -16.07 -3.92 -10.78
C LEU A 17 -15.42 -3.80 -9.39
N LEU A 18 -14.10 -3.95 -9.31
CA LEU A 18 -13.32 -3.92 -8.06
C LEU A 18 -12.70 -2.54 -7.78
N GLN A 19 -13.07 -1.49 -8.50
CA GLN A 19 -12.49 -0.15 -8.36
C GLN A 19 -12.47 0.34 -6.90
N ASP A 20 -13.57 0.21 -6.18
CA ASP A 20 -13.68 0.64 -4.78
C ASP A 20 -12.77 -0.18 -3.87
N THR A 21 -12.68 -1.50 -4.08
CA THR A 21 -11.72 -2.36 -3.40
C THR A 21 -10.28 -1.93 -3.66
N TRP A 22 -9.93 -1.62 -4.91
CA TRP A 22 -8.57 -1.18 -5.27
C TRP A 22 -8.22 0.13 -4.59
N LEU A 23 -9.11 1.12 -4.63
CA LEU A 23 -8.93 2.41 -3.96
C LEU A 23 -8.85 2.24 -2.43
N GLN A 24 -9.66 1.35 -1.87
CA GLN A 24 -9.62 1.03 -0.44
C GLN A 24 -8.27 0.44 -0.03
N ALA A 25 -7.75 -0.54 -0.79
CA ALA A 25 -6.45 -1.15 -0.52
C ALA A 25 -5.31 -0.13 -0.65
N ILE A 26 -5.35 0.72 -1.67
CA ILE A 26 -4.40 1.83 -1.85
C ILE A 26 -4.46 2.77 -0.65
N SER A 27 -5.66 3.21 -0.25
CA SER A 27 -5.85 4.10 0.89
C SER A 27 -5.28 3.51 2.17
N LEU A 28 -5.58 2.24 2.46
CA LEU A 28 -5.07 1.54 3.65
C LEU A 28 -3.54 1.47 3.68
N ARG A 29 -2.90 1.21 2.54
CA ARG A 29 -1.43 1.16 2.45
C ARG A 29 -0.75 2.51 2.65
N HIS A 30 -1.47 3.62 2.54
CA HIS A 30 -0.97 4.95 2.91
C HIS A 30 -1.03 5.22 4.43
N GLY A 31 -1.55 4.28 5.23
CA GLY A 31 -1.52 4.32 6.69
C GLY A 31 -2.48 5.31 7.35
N PRO A 32 -3.77 5.39 6.96
CA PRO A 32 -4.76 6.14 7.72
C PRO A 32 -4.94 5.52 9.10
N THR A 33 -5.28 6.36 10.07
CA THR A 33 -5.58 5.99 11.45
C THR A 33 -7.08 6.05 11.70
N PHE A 34 -7.60 5.09 12.47
CA PHE A 34 -9.04 4.97 12.77
C PHE A 34 -9.31 5.20 14.25
N GLN A 35 -10.24 6.11 14.55
CA GLN A 35 -10.76 6.36 15.89
C GLN A 35 -11.80 5.31 16.29
N ASP A 36 -12.18 5.29 17.56
CA ASP A 36 -13.18 4.38 18.12
C ASP A 36 -14.46 4.32 17.27
N GLY A 37 -14.82 3.12 16.81
CA GLY A 37 -15.97 2.83 15.98
C GLY A 37 -15.75 2.97 14.47
N GLU A 38 -14.72 3.71 14.02
CA GLU A 38 -14.42 3.88 12.60
C GLU A 38 -13.91 2.57 11.96
N GLY A 39 -13.27 1.70 12.74
CA GLY A 39 -12.82 0.38 12.30
C GLY A 39 -13.97 -0.56 11.98
N ARG A 40 -15.03 -0.57 12.80
CA ARG A 40 -16.25 -1.29 12.49
C ARG A 40 -16.93 -0.74 11.23
N THR A 41 -17.05 0.58 11.11
CA THR A 41 -17.63 1.20 9.90
C THR A 41 -16.85 0.83 8.64
N LEU A 42 -15.51 0.83 8.71
CA LEU A 42 -14.67 0.35 7.61
C LEU A 42 -14.95 -1.13 7.28
N TRP A 43 -15.04 -1.98 8.29
CA TRP A 43 -15.28 -3.41 8.14
C TRP A 43 -16.62 -3.70 7.46
N GLU A 44 -17.69 -3.08 7.94
CA GLU A 44 -19.03 -3.21 7.36
C GLU A 44 -19.07 -2.71 5.90
N ARG A 45 -18.36 -1.60 5.60
CA ARG A 45 -18.22 -1.13 4.21
C ARG A 45 -17.51 -2.15 3.33
N CYS A 46 -16.42 -2.75 3.81
CA CYS A 46 -15.69 -3.77 3.05
C CYS A 46 -16.55 -5.02 2.81
N ILE A 47 -17.37 -5.42 3.78
CA ILE A 47 -18.35 -6.52 3.60
C ILE A 47 -19.35 -6.18 2.50
N ALA A 48 -19.98 -5.01 2.58
CA ALA A 48 -20.96 -4.59 1.60
C ALA A 48 -20.37 -4.54 0.17
N ASP A 49 -19.11 -4.10 0.03
CA ASP A 49 -18.42 -4.10 -1.27
C ASP A 49 -18.13 -5.53 -1.77
N VAL A 50 -17.67 -6.44 -0.91
CA VAL A 50 -17.47 -7.85 -1.25
C VAL A 50 -18.78 -8.52 -1.69
N GLU A 51 -19.87 -8.30 -0.95
CA GLU A 51 -21.19 -8.84 -1.28
C GLU A 51 -21.70 -8.30 -2.61
N ARG A 52 -21.56 -6.99 -2.85
CA ARG A 52 -21.90 -6.35 -4.13
C ARG A 52 -21.12 -6.98 -5.28
N VAL A 53 -19.80 -7.13 -5.14
CA VAL A 53 -18.95 -7.76 -6.16
C VAL A 53 -19.40 -9.19 -6.44
N GLN A 54 -19.61 -10.00 -5.41
CA GLN A 54 -20.05 -11.39 -5.58
C GLN A 54 -21.44 -11.49 -6.24
N HIS A 55 -22.34 -10.55 -5.95
CA HIS A 55 -23.63 -10.47 -6.61
C HIS A 55 -23.48 -10.17 -8.11
N GLU A 56 -22.69 -9.15 -8.47
CA GLU A 56 -22.47 -8.76 -9.88
C GLU A 56 -21.75 -9.85 -10.69
N LEU A 57 -20.77 -10.54 -10.10
CA LEU A 57 -20.08 -11.68 -10.75
C LEU A 57 -21.07 -12.79 -11.10
N LYS A 58 -21.96 -13.14 -10.15
CA LYS A 58 -23.01 -14.16 -10.37
C LYS A 58 -24.07 -13.71 -11.35
N ALA A 59 -24.47 -12.43 -11.31
CA ALA A 59 -25.40 -11.84 -12.26
C ALA A 59 -24.82 -11.83 -13.70
N SER A 60 -23.50 -11.78 -13.81
CA SER A 60 -22.76 -11.89 -15.07
C SER A 60 -22.47 -13.34 -15.48
N GLU A 61 -23.08 -14.33 -14.81
CA GLU A 61 -22.95 -15.77 -15.07
C GLU A 61 -21.52 -16.32 -14.93
N LEU A 62 -20.66 -15.68 -14.14
CA LEU A 62 -19.35 -16.23 -13.81
C LEU A 62 -19.52 -17.49 -12.94
N ASP A 63 -18.72 -18.52 -13.21
CA ASP A 63 -18.83 -19.79 -12.50
C ASP A 63 -18.44 -19.66 -11.01
N GLU A 64 -18.92 -20.60 -10.19
CA GLU A 64 -18.75 -20.56 -8.75
C GLU A 64 -17.27 -20.65 -8.31
N ALA A 65 -16.44 -21.39 -9.04
CA ALA A 65 -15.01 -21.51 -8.71
C ALA A 65 -14.31 -20.17 -8.98
N SER A 66 -14.56 -19.55 -10.13
CA SER A 66 -14.04 -18.22 -10.46
C SER A 66 -14.50 -17.15 -9.48
N CYS A 67 -15.78 -17.15 -9.09
CA CYS A 67 -16.30 -16.27 -8.04
C CYS A 67 -15.56 -16.48 -6.71
N ARG A 68 -15.31 -17.73 -6.33
CA ARG A 68 -14.56 -18.09 -5.11
C ARG A 68 -13.11 -17.62 -5.17
N HIS A 69 -12.44 -17.72 -6.32
CA HIS A 69 -11.09 -17.21 -6.50
C HIS A 69 -11.02 -15.70 -6.29
N ILE A 70 -11.96 -14.95 -6.89
CA ILE A 70 -12.02 -13.49 -6.74
C ILE A 70 -12.36 -13.09 -5.29
N LEU A 71 -13.33 -13.76 -4.65
CA LEU A 71 -13.65 -13.54 -3.23
C LEU A 71 -12.42 -13.72 -2.33
N THR A 72 -11.68 -14.81 -2.57
CA THR A 72 -10.49 -15.14 -1.79
C THR A 72 -9.41 -14.07 -1.95
N ALA A 73 -9.19 -13.62 -3.19
CA ALA A 73 -8.21 -12.59 -3.49
C ALA A 73 -8.57 -11.22 -2.89
N GLN A 74 -9.85 -10.83 -2.97
CA GLN A 74 -10.37 -9.58 -2.41
C GLN A 74 -10.22 -9.55 -0.89
N CYS A 75 -10.64 -10.62 -0.19
CA CYS A 75 -10.51 -10.73 1.26
C CYS A 75 -9.04 -10.67 1.68
N ALA A 76 -8.19 -11.49 1.05
CA ALA A 76 -6.77 -11.54 1.38
C ALA A 76 -6.06 -10.18 1.17
N LEU A 77 -6.35 -9.47 0.09
CA LEU A 77 -5.78 -8.15 -0.18
C LEU A 77 -6.15 -7.14 0.90
N LEU A 78 -7.44 -7.02 1.22
CA LEU A 78 -7.93 -6.03 2.20
C LEU A 78 -7.45 -6.38 3.61
N ASP A 79 -7.48 -7.67 3.98
CA ASP A 79 -6.99 -8.14 5.27
C ASP A 79 -5.50 -7.84 5.46
N GLU A 80 -4.68 -8.11 4.45
CA GLU A 80 -3.26 -7.77 4.48
C GLU A 80 -3.05 -6.25 4.52
N ALA A 81 -3.83 -5.47 3.75
CA ALA A 81 -3.69 -4.02 3.72
C ALA A 81 -4.04 -3.36 5.07
N VAL A 82 -5.06 -3.84 5.78
CA VAL A 82 -5.40 -3.35 7.13
C VAL A 82 -4.32 -3.73 8.13
N LYS A 83 -3.93 -5.02 8.17
CA LYS A 83 -2.92 -5.52 9.12
C LYS A 83 -1.51 -4.96 8.84
N GLY A 84 -1.22 -4.64 7.59
CA GLY A 84 0.06 -4.13 7.12
C GLY A 84 0.32 -2.65 7.39
N ARG A 85 -0.63 -1.91 7.99
CA ARG A 85 -0.44 -0.47 8.30
C ARG A 85 0.60 -0.21 9.40
N GLY A 86 0.86 -1.20 10.27
CA GLY A 86 1.81 -1.06 11.38
C GLY A 86 1.34 -0.15 12.52
N VAL A 87 0.02 0.04 12.66
CA VAL A 87 -0.62 0.79 13.76
C VAL A 87 -1.63 -0.11 14.48
N GLU A 88 -1.71 0.03 15.80
CA GLU A 88 -2.70 -0.64 16.66
C GLU A 88 -3.84 0.34 16.97
N ASP A 89 -4.75 0.52 16.01
CA ASP A 89 -5.92 1.39 16.11
C ASP A 89 -7.24 0.59 16.02
N ASP A 90 -8.40 1.26 16.04
CA ASP A 90 -9.72 0.62 16.08
C ASP A 90 -9.92 -0.39 14.94
N ALA A 91 -9.48 -0.04 13.73
CA ALA A 91 -9.54 -0.93 12.57
C ALA A 91 -8.59 -2.14 12.70
N CYS A 92 -7.43 -2.00 13.32
CA CYS A 92 -6.54 -3.13 13.61
C CYS A 92 -7.19 -4.12 14.58
N LEU A 93 -7.81 -3.62 15.66
CA LEU A 93 -8.54 -4.44 16.62
C LEU A 93 -9.73 -5.16 15.96
N GLN A 94 -10.51 -4.46 15.13
CA GLN A 94 -11.63 -5.04 14.40
C GLN A 94 -11.18 -6.19 13.46
N TRP A 95 -10.01 -6.07 12.84
CA TRP A 95 -9.45 -7.10 11.95
C TRP A 95 -8.76 -8.26 12.67
N TYR A 96 -8.35 -8.08 13.92
CA TYR A 96 -7.89 -9.17 14.77
C TYR A 96 -9.03 -10.03 15.30
N ASP A 97 -10.19 -9.43 15.56
CA ASP A 97 -11.39 -10.17 15.98
C ASP A 97 -11.94 -11.02 14.82
N ILE A 98 -12.36 -10.40 13.73
CA ILE A 98 -12.93 -11.10 12.57
C ILE A 98 -12.45 -10.45 11.26
N PRO A 99 -11.39 -10.96 10.59
CA PRO A 99 -11.00 -10.48 9.28
C PRO A 99 -12.01 -10.92 8.20
N LEU A 100 -11.94 -10.34 7.00
CA LEU A 100 -12.88 -10.66 5.92
C LEU A 100 -12.76 -12.12 5.49
N GLN A 101 -11.55 -12.69 5.43
CA GLN A 101 -11.38 -14.13 5.17
C GLN A 101 -12.06 -15.01 6.24
N GLY A 102 -12.02 -14.59 7.51
CA GLY A 102 -12.70 -15.29 8.59
C GLY A 102 -14.21 -15.24 8.40
N HIS A 103 -14.74 -14.06 8.03
CA HIS A 103 -16.16 -13.84 7.79
C HIS A 103 -16.71 -14.62 6.58
N PHE A 104 -16.06 -14.50 5.41
CA PHE A 104 -16.58 -15.03 4.14
C PHE A 104 -16.13 -16.46 3.81
N LEU A 105 -14.94 -16.85 4.27
CA LEU A 105 -14.31 -18.12 3.89
C LEU A 105 -14.24 -19.11 5.05
N GLY A 106 -14.49 -18.65 6.29
CA GLY A 106 -14.36 -19.48 7.48
C GLY A 106 -12.93 -19.94 7.74
N THR A 107 -11.93 -19.22 7.20
CA THR A 107 -10.51 -19.54 7.37
C THR A 107 -9.70 -18.29 7.70
N MET A 108 -8.48 -18.48 8.19
CA MET A 108 -7.51 -17.43 8.52
C MET A 108 -6.24 -17.50 7.65
N ASP A 109 -6.16 -18.45 6.72
CA ASP A 109 -5.00 -18.76 5.88
C ASP A 109 -5.19 -18.37 4.39
N ALA A 110 -6.24 -17.61 4.07
CA ALA A 110 -6.52 -17.21 2.68
C ALA A 110 -5.37 -16.39 2.11
N GLY A 111 -4.76 -15.51 2.92
CA GLY A 111 -3.57 -14.76 2.53
C GLY A 111 -2.34 -15.65 2.29
N ASP A 112 -2.14 -16.66 3.14
CA ASP A 112 -0.98 -17.56 3.07
C ASP A 112 -1.04 -18.47 1.84
N THR A 113 -2.25 -18.89 1.46
CA THR A 113 -2.50 -19.85 0.38
C THR A 113 -2.82 -19.21 -0.97
N LEU A 114 -3.07 -17.89 -1.03
CA LEU A 114 -3.48 -17.21 -2.26
C LEU A 114 -2.43 -17.33 -3.37
N CYS A 115 -1.14 -17.18 -3.05
CA CYS A 115 -0.07 -17.29 -4.05
C CYS A 115 0.02 -18.71 -4.65
N ASP A 116 -0.24 -19.76 -3.86
CA ASP A 116 -0.29 -21.13 -4.37
C ASP A 116 -1.52 -21.34 -5.25
N ARG A 117 -2.67 -20.83 -4.82
CA ARG A 117 -3.90 -20.82 -5.63
C ARG A 117 -3.72 -20.10 -6.96
N MET A 118 -3.01 -18.98 -7.00
CA MET A 118 -2.66 -18.28 -8.24
C MET A 118 -1.85 -19.19 -9.18
N ARG A 119 -0.86 -19.91 -8.65
CA ARG A 119 -0.07 -20.86 -9.43
C ARG A 119 -0.90 -22.03 -9.94
N ASP A 120 -1.85 -22.52 -9.15
CA ASP A 120 -2.72 -23.62 -9.56
C ASP A 120 -3.61 -23.21 -10.73
N VAL A 121 -4.24 -22.02 -10.66
CA VAL A 121 -5.05 -21.47 -11.76
C VAL A 121 -4.20 -21.25 -13.01
N LEU A 122 -2.97 -20.73 -12.88
CA LEU A 122 -2.07 -20.55 -14.03
C LEU A 122 -1.63 -21.86 -14.72
N ARG A 123 -1.77 -23.02 -14.07
CA ARG A 123 -1.49 -24.32 -14.68
C ARG A 123 -2.70 -24.91 -15.41
N GLU A 124 -3.88 -24.32 -15.26
CA GLU A 124 -5.05 -24.74 -16.01
C GLU A 124 -4.85 -24.48 -17.51
N PRO A 125 -5.40 -25.34 -18.39
CA PRO A 125 -5.21 -25.19 -19.83
C PRO A 125 -5.84 -23.93 -20.41
N ALA A 126 -6.83 -23.35 -19.73
CA ALA A 126 -7.50 -22.11 -20.12
C ALA A 126 -8.09 -21.43 -18.86
N PRO A 127 -7.26 -20.71 -18.08
CA PRO A 127 -7.74 -20.02 -16.89
C PRO A 127 -8.71 -18.89 -17.26
N ASP A 128 -9.69 -18.63 -16.39
CA ASP A 128 -10.65 -17.56 -16.60
C ASP A 128 -9.95 -16.18 -16.55
N HIS A 129 -10.17 -15.36 -17.58
CA HIS A 129 -9.53 -14.06 -17.72
C HIS A 129 -9.86 -13.10 -16.57
N ALA A 130 -11.08 -13.16 -16.02
CA ALA A 130 -11.50 -12.33 -14.90
C ALA A 130 -10.70 -12.67 -13.63
N VAL A 131 -10.48 -13.96 -13.39
CA VAL A 131 -9.71 -14.45 -12.24
C VAL A 131 -8.25 -14.02 -12.32
N VAL A 132 -7.58 -14.27 -13.46
CA VAL A 132 -6.17 -13.90 -13.64
C VAL A 132 -5.98 -12.38 -13.63
N THR A 133 -6.94 -11.61 -14.14
CA THR A 133 -6.94 -10.14 -14.02
C THR A 133 -7.01 -9.73 -12.54
N CYS A 134 -7.96 -10.27 -11.77
CA CYS A 134 -8.08 -9.98 -10.33
C CYS A 134 -6.79 -10.30 -9.57
N PHE A 135 -6.21 -11.48 -9.80
CA PHE A 135 -4.95 -11.90 -9.19
C PHE A 135 -3.80 -10.96 -9.54
N GLN A 136 -3.68 -10.58 -10.81
CA GLN A 136 -2.65 -9.65 -11.26
C GLN A 136 -2.78 -8.30 -10.55
N ARG A 137 -4.00 -7.76 -10.42
CA ARG A 137 -4.23 -6.48 -9.73
C ARG A 137 -3.90 -6.57 -8.24
N VAL A 138 -4.27 -7.66 -7.57
CA VAL A 138 -3.89 -7.92 -6.17
C VAL A 138 -2.36 -7.86 -6.01
N MET A 139 -1.62 -8.48 -6.93
CA MET A 139 -0.16 -8.43 -6.92
C MET A 139 0.40 -7.04 -7.23
N MET A 140 -0.17 -6.31 -8.18
CA MET A 140 0.23 -4.92 -8.48
C MET A 140 0.00 -3.98 -7.28
N LEU A 141 -1.06 -4.22 -6.52
CA LEU A 141 -1.41 -3.45 -5.32
C LEU A 141 -0.54 -3.79 -4.10
N GLY A 142 0.52 -4.58 -4.29
CA GLY A 142 1.52 -4.83 -3.26
C GLY A 142 1.16 -5.96 -2.30
N PHE A 143 0.25 -6.86 -2.70
CA PHE A 143 0.02 -8.09 -1.95
C PHE A 143 1.33 -8.87 -1.79
N LEU A 144 1.62 -9.29 -0.56
CA LEU A 144 2.84 -9.98 -0.19
C LEU A 144 2.59 -11.48 0.00
N GLY A 145 1.50 -11.86 0.69
CA GLY A 145 1.26 -13.24 1.09
C GLY A 145 2.49 -13.84 1.79
N SER A 146 2.94 -14.99 1.30
CA SER A 146 4.09 -15.72 1.84
C SER A 146 5.47 -15.23 1.37
N PHE A 147 5.55 -14.18 0.53
CA PHE A 147 6.83 -13.67 0.04
C PHE A 147 7.59 -12.85 1.10
N ARG A 148 8.93 -12.81 1.00
CA ARG A 148 9.76 -12.09 1.99
C ARG A 148 9.72 -10.58 1.82
N SER A 149 9.52 -10.10 0.60
CA SER A 149 9.46 -8.67 0.27
C SER A 149 8.79 -8.44 -1.09
N LEU A 150 8.43 -7.20 -1.39
CA LEU A 150 7.87 -6.82 -2.69
C LEU A 150 8.82 -7.09 -3.88
N ASN A 151 10.14 -7.12 -3.62
CA ASN A 151 11.19 -7.37 -4.61
C ASN A 151 11.65 -8.83 -4.64
N ASP A 152 10.92 -9.74 -4.00
CA ASP A 152 11.25 -11.16 -4.01
C ASP A 152 11.24 -11.71 -5.45
N PRO A 153 12.32 -12.38 -5.93
CA PRO A 153 12.37 -12.91 -7.28
C PRO A 153 11.24 -13.89 -7.61
N GLU A 154 10.78 -14.68 -6.64
CA GLU A 154 9.66 -15.62 -6.84
C GLU A 154 8.32 -14.88 -6.97
N ARG A 155 8.20 -13.74 -6.28
CA ARG A 155 7.06 -12.83 -6.45
C ARG A 155 7.04 -12.23 -7.85
N GLN A 156 8.19 -11.78 -8.35
CA GLN A 156 8.30 -11.22 -9.69
C GLN A 156 8.00 -12.27 -10.78
N LYS A 157 8.43 -13.52 -10.60
CA LYS A 157 8.06 -14.61 -11.52
C LYS A 157 6.55 -14.83 -11.59
N LEU A 158 5.87 -14.81 -10.44
CA LEU A 158 4.42 -14.95 -10.41
C LEU A 158 3.71 -13.77 -11.10
N ILE A 159 4.19 -12.54 -10.87
CA ILE A 159 3.67 -11.34 -11.56
C ILE A 159 3.85 -11.48 -13.07
N ASN A 160 5.06 -11.82 -13.54
CA ASN A 160 5.33 -11.96 -14.97
C ASN A 160 4.43 -13.04 -15.60
N ALA A 161 4.17 -14.15 -14.91
CA ALA A 161 3.28 -15.20 -15.40
C ALA A 161 1.82 -14.74 -15.48
N LEU A 162 1.37 -13.89 -14.55
CA LEU A 162 0.04 -13.27 -14.62
C LEU A 162 -0.05 -12.22 -15.75
N ASP A 163 1.02 -11.46 -15.98
CA ASP A 163 1.09 -10.43 -17.03
C ASP A 163 0.97 -11.01 -18.45
N GLU A 164 1.31 -12.29 -18.66
CA GLU A 164 1.09 -12.97 -19.95
C GLU A 164 -0.40 -13.08 -20.34
N TYR A 165 -1.30 -13.02 -19.35
CA TYR A 165 -2.74 -13.15 -19.56
C TYR A 165 -3.49 -11.82 -19.55
N VAL A 166 -2.89 -10.77 -19.00
CA VAL A 166 -3.58 -9.51 -18.74
C VAL A 166 -3.02 -8.44 -19.65
N THR A 167 -3.90 -7.72 -20.35
CA THR A 167 -3.47 -6.60 -21.19
C THR A 167 -2.75 -5.57 -20.30
N PRO A 168 -1.51 -5.16 -20.64
CA PRO A 168 -0.80 -4.14 -19.88
C PRO A 168 -1.63 -2.86 -19.83
N PHE A 169 -1.66 -2.19 -18.67
CA PHE A 169 -2.16 -0.82 -18.60
C PHE A 169 -1.34 0.04 -19.56
N SER A 170 -1.93 0.40 -20.69
CA SER A 170 -1.32 1.31 -21.66
C SER A 170 -1.51 2.73 -21.18
N TYR A 171 -0.76 3.13 -20.15
CA TYR A 171 -0.56 4.54 -19.84
C TYR A 171 0.71 5.00 -20.55
N PRO A 172 0.63 5.90 -21.55
CA PRO A 172 1.83 6.52 -22.09
C PRO A 172 2.47 7.30 -20.94
N GLN A 173 3.60 6.79 -20.43
CA GLN A 173 4.44 7.41 -19.40
C GLN A 173 5.01 8.72 -19.96
N THR A 174 4.17 9.73 -20.09
CA THR A 174 4.48 11.06 -20.66
C THR A 174 5.04 12.00 -19.60
N HIS A 175 5.02 11.58 -18.33
CA HIS A 175 5.52 12.36 -17.22
C HIS A 175 6.52 11.54 -16.40
N PRO A 176 7.71 12.10 -16.07
CA PRO A 176 8.62 11.44 -15.15
C PRO A 176 7.92 11.29 -13.80
N VAL A 177 7.73 10.05 -13.37
CA VAL A 177 7.24 9.73 -12.03
C VAL A 177 8.34 10.12 -11.04
N LEU A 178 8.06 11.11 -10.20
CA LEU A 178 8.87 11.43 -9.03
C LEU A 178 8.72 10.27 -8.03
N ALA A 179 9.55 9.25 -8.19
CA ALA A 179 9.73 8.25 -7.17
C ALA A 179 10.38 8.94 -5.96
N GLU A 180 9.67 9.00 -4.83
CA GLU A 180 10.29 9.38 -3.56
C GLU A 180 11.40 8.37 -3.25
N SER A 181 12.63 8.75 -3.55
CA SER A 181 13.78 8.00 -3.10
C SER A 181 13.87 8.16 -1.58
N ARG A 182 13.44 7.13 -0.84
CA ARG A 182 13.75 7.00 0.60
C ARG A 182 15.25 6.94 0.90
N ALA A 183 16.10 6.97 -0.14
CA ALA A 183 17.54 7.23 -0.06
C ALA A 183 17.90 8.64 0.45
N GLY A 184 16.93 9.55 0.60
CA GLY A 184 17.16 10.89 1.20
C GLY A 184 17.19 10.94 2.72
N ARG A 185 16.82 9.87 3.45
CA ARG A 185 16.84 9.84 4.93
C ARG A 185 18.20 9.43 5.51
N GLY A 186 19.28 9.57 4.74
CA GLY A 186 20.65 9.24 5.18
C GLY A 186 21.49 10.44 5.62
N MET A 187 21.21 11.64 5.11
CA MET A 187 22.06 12.83 5.35
C MET A 187 21.39 13.88 6.26
N GLY A 188 20.05 13.87 6.36
CA GLY A 188 19.29 14.82 7.19
C GLY A 188 19.19 14.47 8.68
N GLY A 189 19.62 13.27 9.08
CA GLY A 189 19.49 12.78 10.45
C GLY A 189 20.47 13.42 11.45
N TRP A 190 21.64 13.89 11.00
CA TRP A 190 22.63 14.48 11.90
C TRP A 190 22.18 15.85 12.45
N LEU A 191 21.50 16.66 11.62
CA LEU A 191 20.92 17.95 12.03
C LEU A 191 19.54 17.83 12.72
N ALA A 192 18.98 16.62 12.75
CA ALA A 192 17.70 16.34 13.42
C ALA A 192 17.85 16.03 14.91
N SER A 193 19.07 15.78 15.40
CA SER A 193 19.30 15.51 16.82
C SER A 193 19.24 16.80 17.65
N TRP A 194 18.36 16.83 18.65
CA TRP A 194 18.19 17.92 19.61
C TRP A 194 19.51 18.46 20.21
N PRO A 195 20.51 17.63 20.60
CA PRO A 195 21.77 18.14 21.15
C PRO A 195 22.64 18.88 20.11
N VAL A 196 22.61 18.50 18.83
CA VAL A 196 23.39 19.19 17.78
C VAL A 196 22.85 20.60 17.55
N ARG A 197 21.53 20.81 17.65
CA ARG A 197 20.92 22.14 17.53
C ARG A 197 21.32 23.06 18.69
N ILE A 198 21.40 22.53 19.91
CA ILE A 198 21.88 23.28 21.08
C ILE A 198 23.35 23.64 20.89
N GLY A 199 24.18 22.67 20.50
CA GLY A 199 25.61 22.90 20.25
C GLY A 199 25.85 24.00 19.21
N LEU A 200 25.16 23.92 18.06
CA LEU A 200 25.26 24.93 17.00
C LEU A 200 24.82 26.32 17.50
N SER A 201 23.72 26.37 18.26
CA SER A 201 23.21 27.65 18.80
C SER A 201 24.20 28.31 19.75
N VAL A 202 24.86 27.52 20.63
CA VAL A 202 25.90 28.04 21.53
C VAL A 202 27.10 28.57 20.75
N VAL A 203 27.54 27.86 19.70
CA VAL A 203 28.66 28.31 18.85
C VAL A 203 28.32 29.62 18.15
N VAL A 204 27.11 29.75 17.59
CA VAL A 204 26.66 30.99 16.94
C VAL A 204 26.62 32.15 17.93
N VAL A 205 26.07 31.94 19.13
CA VAL A 205 26.01 32.97 20.17
C VAL A 205 27.41 33.39 20.61
N ALA A 206 28.34 32.45 20.81
CA ALA A 206 29.72 32.76 21.18
C ALA A 206 30.47 33.53 20.09
N ALA A 207 30.28 33.16 18.82
CA ALA A 207 30.87 33.85 17.68
C ALA A 207 30.32 35.28 17.54
N LEU A 208 29.01 35.45 17.67
CA LEU A 208 28.36 36.78 17.65
C LEU A 208 28.83 37.64 18.82
N TRP A 209 28.89 37.07 20.03
CA TRP A 209 29.39 37.77 21.21
C TRP A 209 30.82 38.27 20.98
N TRP A 210 31.72 37.39 20.54
CA TRP A 210 33.11 37.74 20.31
C TRP A 210 33.28 38.78 19.20
N GLY A 211 32.49 38.68 18.12
CA GLY A 211 32.50 39.66 17.05
C GLY A 211 32.02 41.05 17.51
N LEU A 212 30.94 41.10 18.28
CA LEU A 212 30.43 42.35 18.85
C LEU A 212 31.41 42.97 19.84
N ASP A 213 32.03 42.16 20.70
CA ASP A 213 33.02 42.60 21.69
C ASP A 213 34.24 43.24 21.00
N ARG A 214 34.78 42.58 19.97
CA ARG A 214 35.87 43.12 19.15
C ARG A 214 35.49 44.39 18.41
N TRP A 215 34.26 44.46 17.90
CA TRP A 215 33.77 45.67 17.23
C TRP A 215 33.60 46.83 18.22
N LEU A 216 33.12 46.54 19.42
CA LEU A 216 32.95 47.50 20.50
C LEU A 216 34.30 48.02 20.99
N ASP A 217 35.30 47.15 21.18
CA ASP A 217 36.68 47.52 21.51
C ASP A 217 37.30 48.44 20.45
N GLN A 218 37.15 48.09 19.16
CA GLN A 218 37.64 48.93 18.06
C GLN A 218 36.96 50.29 18.02
N THR A 219 35.65 50.33 18.29
CA THR A 219 34.88 51.58 18.31
C THR A 219 35.25 52.44 19.53
N LEU A 220 35.48 51.82 20.69
CA LEU A 220 35.97 52.52 21.89
C LEU A 220 37.37 53.10 21.68
N LEU A 221 38.29 52.33 21.10
CA LEU A 221 39.66 52.80 20.81
C LEU A 221 39.70 53.95 19.80
N THR A 222 38.77 53.96 18.83
CA THR A 222 38.69 55.01 17.82
C THR A 222 38.00 56.28 18.31
N LEU A 223 37.03 56.18 19.23
CA LEU A 223 36.26 57.34 19.73
C LEU A 223 36.80 57.92 21.05
N LEU A 224 37.54 57.15 21.86
CA LEU A 224 38.11 57.59 23.15
C LEU A 224 39.54 57.08 23.35
N PRO A 225 40.55 57.60 22.60
CA PRO A 225 41.93 57.11 22.62
C PRO A 225 42.72 57.40 23.92
N GLY A 226 42.05 57.60 25.06
CA GLY A 226 42.69 57.86 26.36
C GLY A 226 41.87 57.49 27.60
N ALA A 227 40.71 56.83 27.46
CA ALA A 227 39.84 56.47 28.59
C ALA A 227 39.93 55.00 29.03
N VAL A 228 40.62 54.15 28.28
CA VAL A 228 40.79 52.72 28.60
C VAL A 228 42.27 52.43 28.80
N LYS A 229 42.63 52.05 30.03
CA LYS A 229 43.96 51.62 30.44
C LYS A 229 43.86 50.19 30.95
#